data_AF-A0A2K9AMT0-F1
#
_entry.id   AF-A0A2K9AMT0-F1
#
_cell.length_a   1.000
_cell.length_b   1.000
_cell.length_c   1.000
_cell.angle_alpha   90.00
_cell.angle_beta   90.00
_cell.angle_gamma   90.00
#
_symmetry.space_group_name_H-M   'P 1'
#
loop_
_entity.id
_entity.type
_entity.pdbx_description
1 polymer ?
#
loop_
_entity_poly.entity_id
_entity_poly.type
_entity_poly.pdbx_seq_one_letter_code
_entity_poly.pdbx_strand_id
1 'polypeptide(L)'
;MNILKNKKGMGLPMVLGITVFVIGLSATLMSYIVFQSRIVEYDIEESETYHNAVSDVSTALNYLSQNPEMTDAEILSLSNYLNVVIEQNENGLYIITSLINETNEVVSYMTGSTQITDIDDIIFDFDGTEETFELSPVITSETLLSDYMPDYVIDSLNISNAPEDLNTYDDVMNYMEDLANDGIIDEMSSSEIEKMKTAVVTDNTYIDGDVDLKRDRDLIVSDGSILFIDGDLNLQRDTLVYGNIIVNGDVEIERNDIQIVATLYIQGDLVISNNLELGTIDRPTFIFVTGNVEIKNNVSGYAYIVAENIEMGNNINIIGGIYTHQSFDYGENVYIEENLSLDVSKLYDYAVPTQITTETDNPDGTSDSEIVFTYPKLK
;
A
#
# COMPACT_ATOMS: atom_id res chain seq x y z
N MET A 1 2.02 60.97 -55.59
CA MET A 1 2.64 61.44 -54.33
C MET A 1 1.53 61.77 -53.34
N ASN A 2 1.70 61.41 -52.06
CA ASN A 2 0.81 61.67 -50.90
C ASN A 2 -0.06 60.52 -50.35
N ILE A 3 0.42 59.26 -50.38
CA ILE A 3 -0.06 58.24 -49.42
C ILE A 3 0.89 58.17 -48.19
N LEU A 4 1.99 58.92 -48.19
CA LEU A 4 2.96 59.01 -47.09
C LEU A 4 2.78 60.24 -46.17
N LYS A 5 1.57 60.80 -46.06
CA LYS A 5 1.29 61.93 -45.15
C LYS A 5 -0.01 61.75 -44.37
N ASN A 6 -0.05 60.77 -43.47
CA ASN A 6 -0.93 60.85 -42.29
C ASN A 6 -0.33 60.04 -41.13
N LYS A 7 0.73 60.59 -40.51
CA LYS A 7 1.00 60.29 -39.09
C LYS A 7 -0.10 60.98 -38.26
N LYS A 8 -1.34 60.46 -38.31
CA LYS A 8 -2.32 60.78 -37.27
C LYS A 8 -1.86 60.00 -36.04
N GLY A 9 -1.25 60.70 -35.10
CA GLY A 9 -0.91 60.11 -33.81
C GLY A 9 -2.16 59.44 -33.22
N MET A 10 -2.00 58.24 -32.68
CA MET A 10 -3.05 57.60 -31.88
C MET A 10 -3.56 58.62 -30.86
N GLY A 11 -4.89 58.79 -30.79
CA GLY A 11 -5.48 59.68 -29.80
C GLY A 11 -5.08 59.22 -28.40
N LEU A 12 -4.78 60.18 -27.51
CA LEU A 12 -4.39 59.93 -26.12
C LEU A 12 -5.24 58.86 -25.41
N PRO A 13 -6.58 58.78 -25.60
CA PRO A 13 -7.40 57.74 -24.98
C PRO A 13 -7.07 56.32 -25.44
N MET A 14 -6.68 56.15 -26.71
CA MET A 14 -6.32 54.84 -27.26
C MET A 14 -4.97 54.36 -26.72
N VAL A 15 -4.00 55.27 -26.60
CA VAL A 15 -2.69 54.98 -26.00
C VAL A 15 -2.86 54.61 -24.52
N LEU A 16 -3.68 55.36 -23.77
CA LEU A 16 -4.02 55.05 -22.39
C LEU A 16 -4.71 53.68 -22.25
N GLY A 17 -5.66 53.36 -23.13
CA GLY A 17 -6.33 52.06 -23.14
C GLY A 17 -5.37 50.89 -23.36
N ILE A 18 -4.44 51.02 -24.31
CA ILE A 18 -3.42 50.00 -24.56
C ILE A 18 -2.45 49.88 -23.37
N THR A 19 -1.99 50.99 -22.81
CA THR A 19 -1.08 50.96 -21.66
C THR A 19 -1.72 50.33 -20.43
N VAL A 20 -2.98 50.67 -20.12
CA VAL A 20 -3.72 50.07 -19.00
C VAL A 20 -3.95 48.57 -19.25
N PHE A 21 -4.26 48.18 -20.48
CA PHE A 21 -4.41 46.77 -20.85
C PHE A 21 -3.11 45.98 -20.68
N VAL A 22 -1.97 46.53 -21.12
CA VAL A 22 -0.66 45.89 -20.98
C VAL A 22 -0.25 45.81 -19.50
N ILE A 23 -0.47 46.86 -18.71
CA ILE A 23 -0.20 46.82 -17.26
C ILE A 23 -1.11 45.80 -16.57
N GLY A 24 -2.40 45.75 -16.93
CA GLY A 24 -3.35 44.78 -16.41
C GLY A 24 -2.91 43.35 -16.70
N LEU A 25 -2.59 43.04 -17.96
CA LEU A 25 -2.07 41.72 -18.34
C LEU A 25 -0.77 41.37 -17.62
N SER A 26 0.16 42.32 -17.53
CA SER A 26 1.45 42.09 -16.86
C SER A 26 1.27 41.84 -15.37
N ALA A 27 0.37 42.58 -14.70
CA ALA A 27 0.04 42.38 -13.30
C ALA A 27 -0.66 41.04 -13.07
N THR A 28 -1.62 40.65 -13.91
CA THR A 28 -2.27 39.34 -13.81
C THR A 28 -1.29 38.20 -14.01
N LEU A 29 -0.41 38.30 -15.00
CA LEU A 29 0.63 37.29 -15.26
C LEU A 29 1.60 37.18 -14.07
N MET A 30 2.04 38.32 -13.52
CA MET A 30 2.94 38.34 -12.37
C MET A 30 2.27 37.75 -11.13
N SER A 31 1.01 38.10 -10.85
CA SER A 31 0.25 37.50 -9.75
C SER A 31 0.13 35.99 -9.92
N TYR A 32 -0.20 35.52 -11.12
CA TYR A 32 -0.31 34.08 -11.40
C TYR A 32 1.02 33.35 -11.17
N ILE A 33 2.13 33.91 -11.63
CA ILE A 33 3.47 33.34 -11.42
C ILE A 33 3.83 33.28 -9.93
N VAL A 34 3.52 34.33 -9.16
CA VAL A 34 3.80 34.37 -7.71
C VAL A 34 2.94 33.35 -6.96
N PHE A 35 1.67 33.19 -7.33
CA PHE A 35 0.81 32.17 -6.70
C PHE A 35 1.28 30.76 -7.02
N GLN A 36 1.60 30.47 -8.29
CA GLN A 36 2.13 29.16 -8.69
C GLN A 36 3.46 28.86 -8.00
N SER A 37 4.37 29.84 -7.92
CA SER A 37 5.64 29.66 -7.22
C SER A 37 5.47 29.32 -5.75
N ARG A 38 4.48 29.92 -5.07
CA ARG A 38 4.21 29.64 -3.66
C ARG A 38 3.58 28.27 -3.44
N ILE A 39 2.72 27.84 -4.36
CA ILE A 39 2.13 26.50 -4.32
C ILE A 39 3.23 25.46 -4.47
N VAL A 40 4.10 25.62 -5.47
CA VAL A 40 5.23 24.71 -5.69
C VAL A 40 6.20 24.71 -4.50
N GLU A 41 6.50 25.88 -3.91
CA GLU A 41 7.37 25.95 -2.72
C GLU A 41 6.76 25.23 -1.51
N TYR A 42 5.45 25.37 -1.31
CA TYR A 42 4.72 24.67 -0.25
C TYR A 42 4.72 23.15 -0.47
N ASP A 43 4.41 22.68 -1.68
CA ASP A 43 4.41 21.25 -2.01
C ASP A 43 5.82 20.63 -1.85
N ILE A 44 6.87 21.39 -2.21
CA ILE A 44 8.26 20.97 -2.01
C ILE A 44 8.61 20.92 -0.51
N GLU A 45 8.25 21.94 0.26
CA GLU A 45 8.53 21.99 1.70
C GLU A 45 7.80 20.86 2.45
N GLU A 46 6.56 20.57 2.08
CA GLU A 46 5.78 19.47 2.65
C GLU A 46 6.40 18.10 2.30
N SER A 47 6.81 17.91 1.04
CA SER A 47 7.51 16.69 0.61
C SER A 47 8.86 16.52 1.29
N GLU A 48 9.68 17.58 1.41
CA GLU A 48 10.97 17.53 2.10
C GLU A 48 10.80 17.24 3.59
N THR A 49 9.81 17.87 4.23
CA THR A 49 9.51 17.63 5.66
C THR A 49 9.04 16.20 5.89
N TYR A 50 8.17 15.68 5.03
CA TYR A 50 7.74 14.28 5.06
C TYR A 50 8.93 13.32 4.88
N HIS A 51 9.75 13.51 3.86
CA HIS A 51 10.91 12.66 3.61
C HIS A 51 11.93 12.70 4.74
N ASN A 52 12.16 13.88 5.33
CA ASN A 52 13.01 14.02 6.52
C ASN A 52 12.40 13.27 7.71
N ALA A 53 11.09 13.40 7.94
CA ALA A 53 10.40 12.68 9.01
C ALA A 53 10.48 11.15 8.85
N VAL A 54 10.24 10.63 7.64
CA VAL A 54 10.42 9.20 7.30
C VAL A 54 11.87 8.75 7.52
N SER A 55 12.84 9.55 7.08
CA SER A 55 14.27 9.26 7.27
C SER A 55 14.66 9.22 8.76
N ASP A 56 14.16 10.17 9.56
CA ASP A 56 14.44 10.26 10.98
C ASP A 56 13.84 9.06 11.74
N VAL A 57 12.58 8.71 11.45
CA VAL A 57 11.92 7.52 12.02
C VAL A 57 12.65 6.24 11.59
N SER A 58 12.97 6.08 10.30
CA SER A 58 13.73 4.93 9.78
C SER A 58 15.10 4.80 10.47
N THR A 59 15.78 5.93 10.69
CA THR A 59 17.09 5.94 11.36
C THR A 59 16.96 5.53 12.82
N ALA A 60 15.91 6.01 13.51
CA ALA A 60 15.64 5.64 14.90
C ALA A 60 15.33 4.13 15.01
N LEU A 61 14.47 3.60 14.14
CA LEU A 61 14.17 2.17 14.06
C LEU A 61 15.43 1.35 13.84
N ASN A 62 16.21 1.63 12.80
CA ASN A 62 17.42 0.87 12.49
C ASN A 62 18.45 0.91 13.64
N TYR A 63 18.52 2.03 14.36
CA TYR A 63 19.39 2.12 15.52
C TYR A 63 18.88 1.28 16.70
N LEU A 64 17.57 1.31 16.97
CA LEU A 64 16.95 0.51 18.04
C LEU A 64 17.03 -0.99 17.73
N SER A 65 16.78 -1.40 16.48
CA SER A 65 16.85 -2.82 16.08
C SER A 65 18.25 -3.40 16.26
N GLN A 66 19.28 -2.61 15.99
CA GLN A 66 20.67 -3.03 16.20
C GLN A 66 21.10 -2.98 17.67
N ASN A 67 20.36 -2.28 18.53
CA ASN A 67 20.70 -2.06 19.94
C ASN A 67 19.48 -2.27 20.85
N PRO A 68 18.96 -3.51 20.97
CA PRO A 68 17.72 -3.78 21.70
C PRO A 68 17.83 -3.58 23.23
N GLU A 69 19.05 -3.57 23.79
CA GLU A 69 19.29 -3.38 25.24
C GLU A 69 19.54 -1.91 25.65
N MET A 70 19.08 -0.94 24.86
CA MET A 70 19.25 0.48 25.19
C MET A 70 18.52 0.87 26.47
N THR A 71 19.17 1.67 27.30
CA THR A 71 18.56 2.26 28.49
C THR A 71 17.61 3.41 28.13
N ASP A 72 16.62 3.71 28.97
CA ASP A 72 15.71 4.85 28.79
C ASP A 72 16.44 6.19 28.52
N ALA A 73 17.61 6.37 29.14
CA ALA A 73 18.43 7.57 28.94
C ALA A 73 19.08 7.63 27.54
N GLU A 74 19.44 6.48 26.97
CA GLU A 74 19.97 6.37 25.62
C GLU A 74 18.86 6.54 24.59
N ILE A 75 17.68 5.94 24.82
CA ILE A 75 16.49 6.12 23.97
C ILE A 75 16.08 7.60 23.95
N LEU A 76 16.04 8.26 25.11
CA LEU A 76 15.75 9.70 25.18
C LEU A 76 16.81 10.54 24.45
N SER A 77 18.08 10.12 24.48
CA SER A 77 19.15 10.82 23.77
C SER A 77 19.00 10.68 22.25
N LEU A 78 18.62 9.49 21.76
CA LEU A 78 18.32 9.22 20.36
C LEU A 78 17.10 10.02 19.89
N SER A 79 16.00 9.98 20.65
CA SER A 79 14.79 10.76 20.42
C SER A 79 15.08 12.25 20.26
N ASN A 80 15.87 12.85 21.16
CA ASN A 80 16.27 14.25 21.06
C ASN A 80 17.20 14.56 19.88
N TYR A 81 18.05 13.60 19.48
CA TYR A 81 19.00 13.78 18.39
C TYR A 81 18.31 13.75 17.02
N LEU A 82 17.39 12.81 16.82
CA LEU A 82 16.62 12.63 15.58
C LEU A 82 15.32 13.44 15.56
N ASN A 83 15.01 14.19 16.62
CA ASN A 83 13.75 14.94 16.76
C ASN A 83 12.50 14.07 16.57
N VAL A 84 12.55 12.84 17.10
CA VAL A 84 11.44 11.88 17.11
C VAL A 84 10.96 11.63 18.53
N VAL A 85 9.72 11.23 18.70
CA VAL A 85 9.16 10.74 19.96
C VAL A 85 9.24 9.21 19.93
N ILE A 86 9.78 8.60 20.99
CA ILE A 86 9.86 7.15 21.13
C ILE A 86 9.15 6.78 22.43
N GLU A 87 8.06 6.05 22.32
CA GLU A 87 7.28 5.54 23.45
C GLU A 87 7.26 4.02 23.44
N GLN A 88 7.21 3.38 24.60
CA GLN A 88 7.10 1.92 24.71
C GLN A 88 5.85 1.55 25.50
N ASN A 89 5.05 0.61 24.99
CA ASN A 89 3.86 0.11 25.68
C ASN A 89 4.18 -1.07 26.62
N GLU A 90 3.15 -1.58 27.31
CA GLU A 90 3.29 -2.69 28.28
C GLU A 90 3.69 -4.03 27.62
N ASN A 91 3.45 -4.20 26.32
CA ASN A 91 3.78 -5.41 25.56
C ASN A 91 5.18 -5.34 24.91
N GLY A 92 5.95 -4.29 25.20
CA GLY A 92 7.27 -4.08 24.62
C GLY A 92 7.28 -3.51 23.21
N LEU A 93 6.12 -3.08 22.69
CA LEU A 93 5.99 -2.37 21.42
C LEU A 93 6.49 -0.94 21.57
N TYR A 94 7.48 -0.57 20.79
CA TYR A 94 7.94 0.78 20.58
C TYR A 94 7.11 1.46 19.49
N ILE A 95 6.71 2.70 19.76
CA ILE A 95 6.05 3.61 18.84
C ILE A 95 7.02 4.76 18.58
N ILE A 96 7.46 4.90 17.33
CA ILE A 96 8.40 5.94 16.92
C ILE A 96 7.66 6.93 16.03
N THR A 97 7.58 8.19 16.46
CA THR A 97 6.79 9.22 15.79
C THR A 97 7.64 10.45 15.46
N SER A 98 7.49 11.00 14.26
CA SER A 98 8.04 12.30 13.87
C SER A 98 6.92 13.23 13.40
N LEU A 99 6.86 14.45 13.94
CA LEU A 99 5.83 15.43 13.59
C LEU A 99 6.23 16.17 12.31
N ILE A 100 5.36 16.17 11.31
CA ILE A 100 5.51 17.00 10.11
C ILE A 100 4.92 18.38 10.39
N ASN A 101 3.71 18.42 10.95
CA ASN A 101 2.99 19.65 11.28
C ASN A 101 2.02 19.42 12.47
N GLU A 102 1.05 20.32 12.67
CA GLU A 102 0.09 20.21 13.79
C GLU A 102 -0.90 19.04 13.67
N THR A 103 -1.07 18.47 12.47
CA THR A 103 -2.07 17.42 12.20
C THR A 103 -1.48 16.13 11.64
N ASN A 104 -0.31 16.20 10.98
CA ASN A 104 0.28 15.08 10.27
C ASN A 104 1.54 14.59 11.00
N GLU A 105 1.62 13.29 11.20
CA GLU A 105 2.78 12.64 11.83
C GLU A 105 3.23 11.43 11.00
N VAL A 106 4.52 11.13 11.03
CA VAL A 106 5.05 9.86 10.53
C VAL A 106 5.21 8.93 11.71
N VAL A 107 4.64 7.73 11.64
CA VAL A 107 4.70 6.72 12.70
C VAL A 107 5.27 5.41 12.17
N SER A 108 6.00 4.71 13.02
CA SER A 108 6.36 3.30 12.84
C SER A 108 6.32 2.58 14.19
N TYR A 109 6.13 1.26 14.12
CA TYR A 109 6.07 0.37 15.25
C TYR A 109 7.25 -0.60 15.20
N MET A 110 7.78 -0.97 16.37
CA MET A 110 8.82 -1.98 16.52
C MET A 110 8.56 -2.82 17.76
N THR A 111 8.77 -4.12 17.70
CA THR A 111 8.85 -4.97 18.89
C THR A 111 10.11 -5.85 18.83
N GLY A 112 10.79 -5.97 19.96
CA GLY A 112 11.89 -6.93 20.15
C GLY A 112 11.48 -8.18 20.93
N SER A 113 10.20 -8.25 21.33
CA SER A 113 9.62 -9.37 22.07
C SER A 113 8.48 -9.92 21.24
N THR A 114 8.77 -10.94 20.44
CA THR A 114 7.81 -11.51 19.50
C THR A 114 7.39 -12.91 19.89
N GLN A 115 6.27 -13.34 19.32
CA GLN A 115 5.80 -14.71 19.34
C GLN A 115 5.31 -15.07 17.93
N ILE A 116 5.52 -16.33 17.55
CA ILE A 116 4.96 -16.90 16.33
C ILE A 116 3.59 -17.47 16.67
N THR A 117 2.56 -17.00 15.98
CA THR A 117 1.19 -17.48 16.14
C THR A 117 0.59 -17.85 14.79
N ASP A 118 -0.34 -18.80 14.78
CA ASP A 118 -1.10 -19.11 13.57
C ASP A 118 -1.97 -17.90 13.18
N ILE A 119 -1.96 -17.50 11.90
CA ILE A 119 -2.68 -16.30 11.44
C ILE A 119 -4.20 -16.42 11.67
N ASP A 120 -4.71 -17.64 11.67
CA ASP A 120 -6.12 -17.95 11.86
C ASP A 120 -6.61 -17.47 13.23
N ASP A 121 -5.88 -17.82 14.29
CA ASP A 121 -6.19 -17.46 15.67
C ASP A 121 -6.16 -15.93 15.92
N ILE A 122 -5.48 -15.17 15.05
CA ILE A 122 -5.26 -13.72 15.22
C ILE A 122 -6.16 -12.90 14.33
N ILE A 123 -6.33 -13.30 13.06
CA ILE A 123 -7.05 -12.52 12.05
C ILE A 123 -8.34 -13.23 11.66
N PHE A 124 -8.26 -14.49 11.18
CA PHE A 124 -9.39 -15.11 10.48
C PHE A 124 -10.46 -15.76 11.35
N ASP A 125 -10.20 -15.93 12.66
CA ASP A 125 -11.19 -16.25 13.70
C ASP A 125 -12.15 -15.07 14.00
N PHE A 126 -11.85 -13.87 13.49
CA PHE A 126 -12.62 -12.65 13.67
C PHE A 126 -13.14 -12.11 12.33
N ASP A 127 -14.24 -11.36 12.36
CA ASP A 127 -14.72 -10.62 11.18
C ASP A 127 -14.27 -9.14 11.17
N GLY A 128 -13.66 -8.68 12.27
CA GLY A 128 -13.09 -7.35 12.42
C GLY A 128 -14.13 -6.27 12.77
N THR A 129 -15.40 -6.65 12.98
CA THR A 129 -16.47 -5.75 13.43
C THR A 129 -16.76 -5.85 14.93
N GLU A 130 -16.06 -6.73 15.63
CA GLU A 130 -16.23 -6.93 17.07
C GLU A 130 -15.73 -5.70 17.86
N GLU A 131 -16.49 -5.29 18.89
CA GLU A 131 -16.14 -4.11 19.71
C GLU A 131 -14.78 -4.23 20.43
N THR A 132 -14.26 -5.44 20.60
CA THR A 132 -13.03 -5.72 21.34
C THR A 132 -11.88 -6.15 20.44
N PHE A 133 -12.10 -6.27 19.13
CA PHE A 133 -11.03 -6.62 18.21
C PHE A 133 -10.16 -5.39 17.94
N GLU A 134 -8.86 -5.54 18.13
CA GLU A 134 -7.86 -4.54 17.74
C GLU A 134 -6.80 -5.26 16.92
N LEU A 135 -6.59 -4.81 15.67
CA LEU A 135 -5.53 -5.33 14.83
C LEU A 135 -4.19 -4.92 15.42
N SER A 136 -3.28 -5.89 15.61
CA SER A 136 -1.92 -5.58 16.05
C SER A 136 -1.27 -4.60 15.08
N PRO A 137 -0.64 -3.51 15.56
CA PRO A 137 0.02 -2.53 14.70
C PRO A 137 1.16 -3.07 13.85
N VAL A 138 1.71 -4.25 14.18
CA VAL A 138 2.76 -4.89 13.38
C VAL A 138 2.21 -5.83 12.32
N ILE A 139 0.90 -6.09 12.26
CA ILE A 139 0.27 -6.88 11.21
C ILE A 139 -0.11 -5.95 10.06
N THR A 140 0.82 -5.74 9.13
CA THR A 140 0.62 -4.93 7.93
C THR A 140 0.70 -5.80 6.69
N SER A 141 0.34 -5.24 5.54
CA SER A 141 0.54 -5.93 4.27
C SER A 141 2.01 -6.30 4.04
N GLU A 142 2.94 -5.42 4.42
CA GLU A 142 4.38 -5.67 4.35
C GLU A 142 4.82 -6.83 5.24
N THR A 143 4.39 -6.86 6.51
CA THR A 143 4.83 -7.93 7.43
C THR A 143 4.20 -9.28 7.08
N LEU A 144 2.96 -9.29 6.60
CA LEU A 144 2.34 -10.49 6.04
C LEU A 144 3.07 -10.99 4.79
N LEU A 145 3.63 -10.07 3.99
CA LEU A 145 4.45 -10.43 2.84
C LEU A 145 5.82 -10.96 3.27
N SER A 146 6.46 -10.31 4.25
CA SER A 146 7.76 -10.73 4.78
C SER A 146 7.69 -12.07 5.51
N ASP A 147 6.57 -12.38 6.16
CA ASP A 147 6.34 -13.68 6.80
C ASP A 147 6.11 -14.80 5.74
N TYR A 148 5.60 -14.45 4.56
CA TYR A 148 5.30 -15.42 3.49
C TYR A 148 6.49 -15.69 2.54
N MET A 149 7.17 -14.63 2.10
CA MET A 149 8.11 -14.69 0.98
C MET A 149 9.35 -15.58 1.23
N PRO A 150 9.99 -15.62 2.41
CA PRO A 150 11.14 -16.49 2.65
C PRO A 150 10.80 -17.97 2.44
N ASP A 151 9.68 -18.44 3.00
CA ASP A 151 9.20 -19.81 2.82
C ASP A 151 8.84 -20.08 1.36
N TYR A 152 8.19 -19.11 0.69
CA TYR A 152 7.88 -19.23 -0.74
C TYR A 152 9.14 -19.41 -1.60
N VAL A 153 10.17 -18.61 -1.36
CA VAL A 153 11.45 -18.67 -2.07
C VAL A 153 12.15 -20.01 -1.86
N ILE A 154 12.11 -20.54 -0.64
CA ILE A 154 12.76 -21.81 -0.32
C ILE A 154 11.98 -22.99 -0.90
N ASP A 155 10.68 -23.05 -0.65
CA ASP A 155 9.87 -24.24 -0.93
C ASP A 155 9.32 -24.26 -2.36
N SER A 156 8.85 -23.11 -2.86
CA SER A 156 8.17 -23.01 -4.16
C SER A 156 9.14 -22.68 -5.30
N LEU A 157 10.10 -21.77 -5.07
CA LEU A 157 11.17 -21.49 -6.06
C LEU A 157 12.35 -22.48 -5.96
N ASN A 158 12.39 -23.32 -4.93
CA ASN A 158 13.45 -24.31 -4.71
C ASN A 158 14.86 -23.67 -4.66
N ILE A 159 14.96 -22.49 -4.04
CA ILE A 159 16.20 -21.76 -3.80
C ILE A 159 16.71 -22.12 -2.40
N SER A 160 17.98 -22.50 -2.28
CA SER A 160 18.48 -23.15 -1.05
C SER A 160 18.41 -22.28 0.21
N ASN A 161 18.49 -20.95 0.07
CA ASN A 161 18.33 -19.99 1.16
C ASN A 161 17.59 -18.77 0.60
N ALA A 162 16.58 -18.27 1.32
CA ALA A 162 16.02 -16.95 1.06
C ALA A 162 17.02 -15.85 1.51
N PRO A 163 16.97 -14.66 0.90
CA PRO A 163 17.63 -13.48 1.46
C PRO A 163 17.11 -13.18 2.86
N GLU A 164 17.99 -12.73 3.75
CA GLU A 164 17.64 -12.35 5.13
C GLU A 164 16.85 -11.02 5.20
N ASP A 165 16.79 -10.27 4.09
CA ASP A 165 16.31 -8.88 4.05
C ASP A 165 15.01 -8.69 3.24
N LEU A 166 14.15 -9.70 3.08
CA LEU A 166 12.86 -9.56 2.36
C LEU A 166 11.77 -8.88 3.21
N ASN A 167 12.05 -7.68 3.71
CA ASN A 167 11.23 -7.01 4.72
C ASN A 167 10.25 -5.96 4.13
N THR A 168 10.49 -5.49 2.91
CA THR A 168 9.67 -4.48 2.24
C THR A 168 9.25 -4.93 0.84
N TYR A 169 8.26 -4.25 0.26
CA TYR A 169 7.89 -4.46 -1.15
C TYR A 169 9.08 -4.22 -2.09
N ASP A 170 9.86 -3.18 -1.86
CA ASP A 170 11.05 -2.88 -2.66
C ASP A 170 12.09 -4.01 -2.57
N ASP A 171 12.34 -4.56 -1.37
CA ASP A 171 13.28 -5.68 -1.22
C ASP A 171 12.80 -6.92 -1.99
N VAL A 172 11.50 -7.21 -1.92
CA VAL A 172 10.87 -8.30 -2.67
C VAL A 172 10.97 -8.06 -4.18
N MET A 173 10.61 -6.87 -4.66
CA MET A 173 10.65 -6.56 -6.10
C MET A 173 12.07 -6.59 -6.65
N ASN A 174 13.04 -5.96 -5.97
CA ASN A 174 14.45 -5.99 -6.39
C ASN A 174 14.97 -7.43 -6.46
N TYR A 175 14.63 -8.27 -5.47
CA TYR A 175 15.04 -9.67 -5.49
C TYR A 175 14.39 -10.45 -6.64
N MET A 176 13.10 -10.22 -6.92
CA MET A 176 12.40 -10.87 -8.04
C MET A 176 12.91 -10.38 -9.40
N GLU A 177 13.26 -9.10 -9.53
CA GLU A 177 13.93 -8.55 -10.72
C GLU A 177 15.28 -9.26 -10.95
N ASP A 178 16.09 -9.44 -9.91
CA ASP A 178 17.35 -10.18 -9.99
C ASP A 178 17.13 -11.64 -10.45
N LEU A 179 16.10 -12.33 -9.91
CA LEU A 179 15.74 -13.69 -10.33
C LEU A 179 15.27 -13.74 -11.79
N ALA A 180 14.52 -12.73 -12.25
CA ALA A 180 14.06 -12.63 -13.63
C ALA A 180 15.24 -12.39 -14.60
N ASN A 181 16.15 -11.49 -14.23
CA ASN A 181 17.40 -11.21 -14.95
C ASN A 181 18.31 -12.46 -15.06
N ASP A 182 18.32 -13.29 -14.02
CA ASP A 182 19.03 -14.58 -14.01
C ASP A 182 18.27 -15.71 -14.74
N GLY A 183 17.03 -15.47 -15.17
CA GLY A 183 16.16 -16.42 -15.87
C GLY A 183 15.65 -17.56 -14.99
N ILE A 184 15.57 -17.33 -13.68
CA ILE A 184 15.01 -18.26 -12.69
C ILE A 184 13.48 -18.19 -12.70
N ILE A 185 12.95 -16.98 -12.83
CA ILE A 185 11.52 -16.71 -13.08
C ILE A 185 11.37 -16.02 -14.44
N ASP A 186 10.14 -15.95 -14.96
CA ASP A 186 9.85 -15.30 -16.22
C ASP A 186 9.87 -13.77 -16.06
N GLU A 187 10.35 -13.08 -17.09
CA GLU A 187 10.20 -11.63 -17.24
C GLU A 187 9.19 -11.36 -18.35
N MET A 188 8.21 -10.50 -18.10
CA MET A 188 7.23 -10.08 -19.10
C MET A 188 7.11 -8.56 -19.12
N SER A 189 7.04 -7.95 -20.31
CA SER A 189 6.74 -6.52 -20.39
C SER A 189 5.24 -6.27 -20.18
N SER A 190 4.88 -5.12 -19.60
CA SER A 190 3.47 -4.73 -19.45
C SER A 190 2.74 -4.73 -20.80
N SER A 191 3.43 -4.32 -21.86
CA SER A 191 2.86 -4.30 -23.20
C SER A 191 2.50 -5.70 -23.74
N GLU A 192 3.13 -6.77 -23.25
CA GLU A 192 2.82 -8.15 -23.64
C GLU A 192 1.55 -8.62 -22.95
N ILE A 193 1.45 -8.44 -21.63
CA ILE A 193 0.28 -8.86 -20.85
C ILE A 193 -0.98 -8.09 -21.28
N GLU A 194 -0.88 -6.78 -21.49
CA GLU A 194 -1.99 -5.91 -21.89
C GLU A 194 -2.56 -6.25 -23.26
N LYS A 195 -1.78 -6.88 -24.14
CA LYS A 195 -2.24 -7.28 -25.48
C LYS A 195 -3.01 -8.60 -25.45
N MET A 196 -2.87 -9.41 -24.40
CA MET A 196 -3.54 -10.70 -24.28
C MET A 196 -5.04 -10.52 -24.01
N LYS A 197 -5.86 -11.34 -24.67
CA LYS A 197 -7.31 -11.41 -24.40
C LYS A 197 -7.58 -12.08 -23.05
N THR A 198 -6.75 -13.07 -22.74
CA THR A 198 -6.69 -13.78 -21.46
C THR A 198 -5.20 -13.96 -21.22
N ALA A 199 -4.62 -13.18 -20.32
CA ALA A 199 -3.27 -13.35 -19.84
C ALA A 199 -3.25 -14.54 -18.89
N VAL A 200 -2.48 -15.58 -19.21
CA VAL A 200 -2.30 -16.74 -18.35
C VAL A 200 -0.83 -16.79 -17.95
N VAL A 201 -0.57 -16.55 -16.67
CA VAL A 201 0.74 -16.65 -16.04
C VAL A 201 0.86 -18.05 -15.46
N THR A 202 1.71 -18.89 -16.06
CA THR A 202 1.87 -20.30 -15.67
C THR A 202 3.03 -20.57 -14.75
N ASP A 203 3.98 -19.65 -14.74
CA ASP A 203 5.20 -19.67 -13.95
C ASP A 203 5.34 -18.30 -13.28
N ASN A 204 6.16 -18.22 -12.23
CA ASN A 204 6.44 -16.95 -11.57
C ASN A 204 6.92 -15.91 -12.58
N THR A 205 6.31 -14.74 -12.56
CA THR A 205 6.54 -13.72 -13.58
C THR A 205 6.75 -12.36 -12.93
N TYR A 206 7.78 -11.65 -13.36
CA TYR A 206 8.07 -10.28 -12.99
C TYR A 206 7.74 -9.32 -14.14
N ILE A 207 7.17 -8.17 -13.81
CA ILE A 207 6.89 -7.06 -14.73
C ILE A 207 7.43 -5.76 -14.13
N ASP A 208 8.36 -5.13 -14.83
CA ASP A 208 8.81 -3.75 -14.56
C ASP A 208 7.86 -2.75 -15.24
N GLY A 209 7.10 -2.02 -14.41
CA GLY A 209 6.20 -0.94 -14.80
C GLY A 209 4.71 -1.29 -14.82
N ASP A 210 3.89 -0.24 -14.94
CA ASP A 210 2.44 -0.30 -14.82
C ASP A 210 1.78 -1.29 -15.80
N VAL A 211 0.73 -1.97 -15.34
CA VAL A 211 -0.08 -2.89 -16.12
C VAL A 211 -1.52 -2.36 -16.25
N ASP A 212 -1.95 -2.07 -17.47
CA ASP A 212 -3.30 -1.55 -17.77
C ASP A 212 -4.14 -2.53 -18.60
N LEU A 213 -4.86 -3.42 -17.90
CA LEU A 213 -5.76 -4.39 -18.52
C LEU A 213 -7.06 -3.73 -18.93
N LYS A 214 -7.15 -3.44 -20.23
CA LYS A 214 -8.38 -2.94 -20.87
C LYS A 214 -9.54 -3.91 -20.74
N ARG A 215 -10.75 -3.36 -20.92
CA ARG A 215 -12.02 -4.09 -20.83
C ARG A 215 -11.99 -5.46 -21.52
N ASP A 216 -12.61 -6.46 -20.88
CA ASP A 216 -12.75 -7.83 -21.38
C ASP A 216 -11.40 -8.54 -21.57
N ARG A 217 -10.41 -8.25 -20.71
CA ARG A 217 -9.10 -8.93 -20.70
C ARG A 217 -8.85 -9.60 -19.37
N ASP A 218 -8.92 -10.92 -19.36
CA ASP A 218 -8.75 -11.67 -18.12
C ASP A 218 -7.28 -11.81 -17.73
N LEU A 219 -7.01 -11.85 -16.43
CA LEU A 219 -5.73 -12.16 -15.83
C LEU A 219 -5.85 -13.40 -14.97
N ILE A 220 -5.11 -14.44 -15.30
CA ILE A 220 -5.14 -15.72 -14.59
C ILE A 220 -3.71 -16.10 -14.25
N VAL A 221 -3.37 -16.04 -12.97
CA VAL A 221 -2.14 -16.60 -12.41
C VAL A 221 -2.44 -18.01 -11.93
N SER A 222 -1.65 -18.98 -12.40
CA SER A 222 -1.84 -20.39 -12.09
C SER A 222 -1.51 -20.68 -10.63
N ASP A 223 -2.16 -21.68 -10.04
CA ASP A 223 -1.88 -22.11 -8.67
C ASP A 223 -0.38 -22.41 -8.49
N GLY A 224 0.18 -21.97 -7.36
CA GLY A 224 1.61 -22.08 -7.05
C GLY A 224 2.52 -21.04 -7.73
N SER A 225 1.98 -20.23 -8.65
CA SER A 225 2.69 -19.10 -9.25
C SER A 225 2.22 -17.77 -8.65
N ILE A 226 3.10 -16.78 -8.74
CA ILE A 226 2.86 -15.40 -8.35
C ILE A 226 3.24 -14.49 -9.51
N LEU A 227 2.39 -13.48 -9.75
CA LEU A 227 2.71 -12.37 -10.63
C LEU A 227 3.18 -11.19 -9.79
N PHE A 228 4.39 -10.72 -10.06
CA PHE A 228 5.00 -9.55 -9.43
C PHE A 228 4.94 -8.38 -10.41
N ILE A 229 4.35 -7.26 -9.99
CA ILE A 229 4.23 -6.03 -10.78
C ILE A 229 4.91 -4.91 -9.99
N ASP A 230 6.04 -4.42 -10.50
CA ASP A 230 6.71 -3.24 -9.97
C ASP A 230 6.17 -1.98 -10.64
N GLY A 231 5.00 -1.55 -10.18
CA GLY A 231 4.21 -0.45 -10.75
C GLY A 231 2.72 -0.61 -10.46
N ASP A 232 1.89 0.22 -11.09
CA ASP A 232 0.45 0.23 -10.83
C ASP A 232 -0.29 -0.88 -11.59
N LEU A 233 -1.38 -1.40 -11.01
CA LEU A 233 -2.29 -2.34 -11.69
C LEU A 233 -3.67 -1.72 -11.90
N ASN A 234 -4.00 -1.48 -13.18
CA ASN A 234 -5.28 -0.94 -13.59
C ASN A 234 -6.12 -2.03 -14.28
N LEU A 235 -7.24 -2.39 -13.67
CA LEU A 235 -8.17 -3.40 -14.16
C LEU A 235 -9.45 -2.72 -14.63
N GLN A 236 -9.64 -2.64 -15.94
CA GLN A 236 -10.88 -2.11 -16.49
C GLN A 236 -12.03 -3.11 -16.38
N ARG A 237 -13.24 -2.62 -16.63
CA ARG A 237 -14.48 -3.39 -16.51
C ARG A 237 -14.44 -4.73 -17.23
N ASP A 238 -15.22 -5.67 -16.74
CA ASP A 238 -15.39 -6.97 -17.36
C ASP A 238 -14.06 -7.75 -17.50
N THR A 239 -13.12 -7.55 -16.56
CA THR A 239 -11.85 -8.31 -16.43
C THR A 239 -11.95 -9.32 -15.30
N LEU A 240 -11.78 -10.61 -15.58
CA LEU A 240 -11.64 -11.64 -14.54
C LEU A 240 -10.21 -11.63 -14.01
N VAL A 241 -10.06 -11.71 -12.69
CA VAL A 241 -8.75 -11.87 -12.04
C VAL A 241 -8.76 -13.11 -11.16
N TYR A 242 -7.76 -13.96 -11.35
CA TYR A 242 -7.56 -15.19 -10.57
C TYR A 242 -6.09 -15.36 -10.21
N GLY A 243 -5.82 -15.85 -9.00
CA GLY A 243 -4.49 -16.29 -8.56
C GLY A 243 -3.81 -15.32 -7.59
N ASN A 244 -2.48 -15.37 -7.49
CA ASN A 244 -1.72 -14.61 -6.49
C ASN A 244 -0.94 -13.49 -7.19
N ILE A 245 -1.11 -12.24 -6.75
CA ILE A 245 -0.53 -11.06 -7.37
C ILE A 245 0.04 -10.14 -6.29
N ILE A 246 1.27 -9.66 -6.51
CA ILE A 246 1.94 -8.68 -5.66
C ILE A 246 2.21 -7.44 -6.51
N VAL A 247 1.80 -6.28 -6.01
CA VAL A 247 1.84 -4.99 -6.72
C VAL A 247 2.58 -3.96 -5.86
N ASN A 248 3.72 -3.46 -6.35
CA ASN A 248 4.47 -2.36 -5.73
C ASN A 248 3.98 -1.02 -6.28
N GLY A 249 2.71 -0.73 -6.04
CA GLY A 249 2.02 0.45 -6.57
C GLY A 249 0.55 0.43 -6.21
N ASP A 250 -0.21 1.31 -6.85
CA ASP A 250 -1.66 1.43 -6.65
C ASP A 250 -2.43 0.40 -7.48
N VAL A 251 -3.61 0.01 -7.01
CA VAL A 251 -4.52 -0.85 -7.76
C VAL A 251 -5.88 -0.17 -7.94
N GLU A 252 -6.28 0.02 -9.20
CA GLU A 252 -7.64 0.48 -9.53
C GLU A 252 -8.43 -0.63 -10.24
N ILE A 253 -9.60 -0.93 -9.71
CA ILE A 253 -10.51 -1.94 -10.24
C ILE A 253 -11.82 -1.28 -10.66
N GLU A 254 -11.95 -0.96 -11.95
CA GLU A 254 -13.24 -0.63 -12.56
C GLU A 254 -14.05 -1.91 -12.81
N ARG A 255 -15.37 -1.89 -12.67
CA ARG A 255 -16.15 -3.13 -12.90
C ARG A 255 -17.65 -2.95 -13.21
N ASN A 256 -18.23 -4.05 -13.69
CA ASN A 256 -19.61 -4.52 -13.52
C ASN A 256 -19.68 -6.04 -13.81
N ASP A 257 -20.20 -6.85 -12.88
CA ASP A 257 -20.62 -8.26 -13.05
C ASP A 257 -19.52 -9.32 -13.28
N ILE A 258 -18.30 -9.11 -12.76
CA ILE A 258 -17.25 -10.14 -12.76
C ILE A 258 -16.80 -10.46 -11.33
N GLN A 259 -16.19 -11.64 -11.19
CA GLN A 259 -15.61 -12.15 -9.96
C GLN A 259 -14.09 -11.96 -9.97
N ILE A 260 -13.54 -11.44 -8.86
CA ILE A 260 -12.11 -11.52 -8.56
C ILE A 260 -11.92 -12.64 -7.56
N VAL A 261 -11.01 -13.56 -7.83
CA VAL A 261 -10.69 -14.70 -6.96
C VAL A 261 -9.17 -14.75 -6.80
N ALA A 262 -8.64 -13.83 -6.00
CA ALA A 262 -7.21 -13.58 -5.95
C ALA A 262 -6.70 -13.28 -4.54
N THR A 263 -5.40 -13.46 -4.36
CA THR A 263 -4.67 -12.85 -3.26
C THR A 263 -3.91 -11.67 -3.82
N LEU A 264 -4.13 -10.48 -3.26
CA LEU A 264 -3.54 -9.22 -3.69
C LEU A 264 -2.74 -8.63 -2.54
N TYR A 265 -1.44 -8.53 -2.73
CA TYR A 265 -0.55 -7.70 -1.91
C TYR A 265 -0.33 -6.39 -2.64
N ILE A 266 -0.66 -5.27 -2.00
CA ILE A 266 -0.66 -3.93 -2.60
C ILE A 266 0.11 -2.98 -1.69
N GLN A 267 1.20 -2.40 -2.21
CA GLN A 267 1.99 -1.40 -1.50
C GLN A 267 1.25 -0.05 -1.42
N GLY A 268 0.56 0.34 -2.49
CA GLY A 268 -0.16 1.60 -2.58
C GLY A 268 -1.58 1.54 -2.01
N ASP A 269 -2.46 2.31 -2.64
CA ASP A 269 -3.89 2.34 -2.37
C ASP A 269 -4.65 1.35 -3.27
N LEU A 270 -5.82 0.92 -2.81
CA LEU A 270 -6.74 0.09 -3.58
C LEU A 270 -8.08 0.80 -3.77
N VAL A 271 -8.46 1.02 -5.02
CA VAL A 271 -9.78 1.54 -5.37
C VAL A 271 -10.60 0.48 -6.07
N ILE A 272 -11.67 0.06 -5.40
CA ILE A 272 -12.63 -0.91 -5.89
C ILE A 272 -13.91 -0.18 -6.30
N SER A 273 -14.26 -0.20 -7.59
CA SER A 273 -15.47 0.44 -8.12
C SER A 273 -16.78 -0.33 -7.83
N ASN A 274 -17.84 -0.17 -8.64
CA ASN A 274 -19.20 -0.67 -8.31
C ASN A 274 -19.54 -2.04 -8.93
N ASN A 275 -20.31 -2.92 -8.28
CA ASN A 275 -20.80 -4.22 -8.81
C ASN A 275 -19.74 -5.32 -9.10
N LEU A 276 -19.26 -6.02 -8.07
CA LEU A 276 -18.29 -7.14 -8.17
C LEU A 276 -18.58 -8.18 -7.13
N GLU A 277 -18.17 -9.39 -7.48
CA GLU A 277 -18.08 -10.51 -6.56
C GLU A 277 -16.62 -10.76 -6.17
N LEU A 278 -16.32 -10.77 -4.87
CA LEU A 278 -15.01 -11.14 -4.35
C LEU A 278 -15.04 -12.61 -3.93
N GLY A 279 -14.08 -13.38 -4.39
CA GLY A 279 -13.82 -14.75 -3.97
C GLY A 279 -14.99 -15.71 -4.17
N THR A 280 -14.75 -16.92 -3.70
CA THR A 280 -15.71 -18.01 -3.61
C THR A 280 -15.59 -18.64 -2.23
N ILE A 281 -16.56 -19.47 -1.84
CA ILE A 281 -16.48 -20.23 -0.59
C ILE A 281 -15.22 -21.11 -0.49
N ASP A 282 -14.77 -21.67 -1.62
CA ASP A 282 -13.62 -22.57 -1.65
C ASP A 282 -12.28 -21.82 -1.76
N ARG A 283 -12.30 -20.62 -2.37
CA ARG A 283 -11.15 -19.73 -2.55
C ARG A 283 -11.60 -18.28 -2.31
N PRO A 284 -11.55 -17.79 -1.06
CA PRO A 284 -11.79 -16.39 -0.74
C PRO A 284 -10.79 -15.48 -1.47
N THR A 285 -11.14 -14.20 -1.60
CA THR A 285 -10.15 -13.18 -2.02
C THR A 285 -9.47 -12.61 -0.79
N PHE A 286 -8.14 -12.60 -0.79
CA PHE A 286 -7.35 -11.96 0.25
C PHE A 286 -6.77 -10.67 -0.30
N ILE A 287 -6.92 -9.58 0.43
CA ILE A 287 -6.48 -8.26 0.01
C ILE A 287 -5.71 -7.65 1.17
N PHE A 288 -4.41 -7.48 0.98
CA PHE A 288 -3.52 -6.88 1.97
C PHE A 288 -2.96 -5.60 1.37
N VAL A 289 -3.33 -4.46 1.94
CA VAL A 289 -3.00 -3.13 1.43
C VAL A 289 -2.20 -2.37 2.47
N THR A 290 -1.06 -1.78 2.10
CA THR A 290 -0.32 -0.91 3.02
C THR A 290 -1.02 0.46 3.14
N GLY A 291 -1.56 0.98 2.03
CA GLY A 291 -2.35 2.20 1.99
C GLY A 291 -3.83 2.02 2.36
N ASN A 292 -4.66 2.83 1.73
CA ASN A 292 -6.09 2.92 1.96
C ASN A 292 -6.87 2.04 0.98
N VAL A 293 -8.03 1.56 1.42
CA VAL A 293 -8.98 0.85 0.57
C VAL A 293 -10.25 1.67 0.42
N GLU A 294 -10.59 2.07 -0.81
CA GLU A 294 -11.89 2.62 -1.15
C GLU A 294 -12.73 1.56 -1.86
N ILE A 295 -13.81 1.12 -1.23
CA ILE A 295 -14.79 0.21 -1.82
C ILE A 295 -16.07 0.99 -2.12
N LYS A 296 -16.43 1.17 -3.39
CA LYS A 296 -17.58 2.01 -3.77
C LYS A 296 -18.93 1.35 -3.44
N ASN A 297 -19.65 0.75 -4.39
CA ASN A 297 -21.00 0.23 -4.12
C ASN A 297 -21.23 -1.17 -4.69
N ASN A 298 -22.17 -1.91 -4.10
CA ASN A 298 -22.61 -3.21 -4.59
C ASN A 298 -21.42 -4.19 -4.72
N VAL A 299 -20.74 -4.48 -3.61
CA VAL A 299 -19.64 -5.46 -3.55
C VAL A 299 -20.10 -6.59 -2.67
N SER A 300 -19.90 -7.83 -3.09
CA SER A 300 -20.26 -8.96 -2.25
C SER A 300 -19.31 -10.13 -2.43
N GLY A 301 -19.31 -11.08 -1.51
CA GLY A 301 -18.65 -12.37 -1.68
C GLY A 301 -17.77 -12.76 -0.50
N TYR A 302 -16.81 -13.65 -0.73
CA TYR A 302 -15.89 -14.17 0.28
C TYR A 302 -14.57 -13.39 0.24
N ALA A 303 -14.28 -12.57 1.25
CA ALA A 303 -13.07 -11.76 1.27
C ALA A 303 -12.52 -11.48 2.66
N TYR A 304 -11.19 -11.34 2.72
CA TYR A 304 -10.46 -10.86 3.88
C TYR A 304 -9.63 -9.66 3.47
N ILE A 305 -9.82 -8.52 4.14
CA ILE A 305 -9.18 -7.26 3.76
C ILE A 305 -8.43 -6.69 4.97
N VAL A 306 -7.13 -6.48 4.84
CA VAL A 306 -6.29 -5.77 5.81
C VAL A 306 -5.79 -4.48 5.16
N ALA A 307 -5.99 -3.34 5.83
CA ALA A 307 -5.56 -2.04 5.30
C ALA A 307 -5.28 -1.01 6.42
N GLU A 308 -4.80 0.19 6.04
CA GLU A 308 -4.64 1.30 6.99
C GLU A 308 -5.98 1.97 7.31
N ASN A 309 -6.71 2.34 6.26
CA ASN A 309 -8.06 2.89 6.32
C ASN A 309 -8.94 2.18 5.32
N ILE A 310 -10.21 2.00 5.67
CA ILE A 310 -11.19 1.40 4.79
C ILE A 310 -12.43 2.30 4.73
N GLU A 311 -12.72 2.79 3.52
CA GLU A 311 -13.95 3.51 3.20
C GLU A 311 -14.83 2.60 2.34
N MET A 312 -16.04 2.30 2.83
CA MET A 312 -17.04 1.53 2.10
C MET A 312 -18.25 2.41 1.77
N GLY A 313 -18.71 2.39 0.53
CA GLY A 313 -19.99 2.98 0.15
C GLY A 313 -21.15 2.07 0.49
N ASN A 314 -22.10 1.88 -0.43
CA ASN A 314 -23.40 1.28 -0.12
C ASN A 314 -23.58 -0.14 -0.68
N ASN A 315 -24.40 -0.94 0.00
CA ASN A 315 -24.78 -2.30 -0.38
C ASN A 315 -23.56 -3.23 -0.49
N ILE A 316 -22.80 -3.33 0.60
CA ILE A 316 -21.63 -4.19 0.69
C ILE A 316 -21.99 -5.42 1.53
N ASN A 317 -21.64 -6.62 1.06
CA ASN A 317 -21.89 -7.87 1.79
C ASN A 317 -20.68 -8.82 1.71
N ILE A 318 -19.82 -8.78 2.72
CA ILE A 318 -18.60 -9.58 2.77
C ILE A 318 -18.77 -10.73 3.77
N ILE A 319 -18.44 -11.95 3.34
CA ILE A 319 -18.32 -13.13 4.17
C ILE A 319 -16.82 -13.38 4.39
N GLY A 320 -16.30 -13.18 5.59
CA GLY A 320 -14.87 -13.17 5.90
C GLY A 320 -14.59 -12.11 6.96
N GLY A 321 -13.64 -11.21 6.70
CA GLY A 321 -13.29 -10.17 7.67
C GLY A 321 -12.64 -8.92 7.09
N ILE A 322 -12.79 -7.82 7.81
CA ILE A 322 -12.29 -6.48 7.45
C ILE A 322 -11.49 -5.94 8.63
N TYR A 323 -10.19 -5.74 8.45
CA TYR A 323 -9.26 -5.37 9.51
C TYR A 323 -8.54 -4.07 9.13
N THR A 324 -8.61 -3.08 10.01
CA THR A 324 -8.06 -1.74 9.78
C THR A 324 -7.25 -1.26 10.97
N HIS A 325 -6.21 -0.46 10.71
CA HIS A 325 -5.35 0.12 11.75
C HIS A 325 -5.88 1.44 12.30
N GLN A 326 -6.61 2.19 11.48
CA GLN A 326 -7.02 3.55 11.83
C GLN A 326 -8.53 3.72 11.78
N SER A 327 -9.09 3.86 10.58
CA SER A 327 -10.49 4.19 10.40
C SER A 327 -11.22 3.16 9.54
N PHE A 328 -12.47 2.93 9.94
CA PHE A 328 -13.45 2.18 9.17
C PHE A 328 -14.68 3.06 9.01
N ASP A 329 -14.91 3.58 7.80
CA ASP A 329 -16.12 4.32 7.43
C ASP A 329 -16.97 3.49 6.48
N TYR A 330 -18.28 3.45 6.72
CA TYR A 330 -19.18 2.61 5.95
C TYR A 330 -20.51 3.31 5.65
N GLY A 331 -20.96 3.14 4.40
CA GLY A 331 -22.23 3.64 3.91
C GLY A 331 -23.43 2.79 4.37
N GLU A 332 -24.54 2.94 3.66
CA GLU A 332 -25.78 2.22 3.99
C GLU A 332 -25.74 0.76 3.49
N ASN A 333 -26.32 -0.14 4.28
CA ASN A 333 -26.46 -1.57 3.97
C ASN A 333 -25.10 -2.28 3.78
N VAL A 334 -24.17 -2.05 4.71
CA VAL A 334 -22.91 -2.80 4.82
C VAL A 334 -23.10 -3.93 5.83
N TYR A 335 -22.79 -5.15 5.38
CA TYR A 335 -22.85 -6.37 6.17
C TYR A 335 -21.51 -7.09 6.04
N ILE A 336 -20.91 -7.42 7.17
CA ILE A 336 -19.70 -8.24 7.27
C ILE A 336 -20.09 -9.38 8.19
N GLU A 337 -19.83 -10.61 7.76
CA GLU A 337 -20.17 -11.83 8.50
C GLU A 337 -18.98 -12.79 8.47
N GLU A 338 -18.74 -13.48 9.59
CA GLU A 338 -17.73 -14.53 9.69
C GLU A 338 -17.86 -15.61 8.60
N ASN A 339 -16.73 -16.04 8.04
CA ASN A 339 -16.67 -17.14 7.09
C ASN A 339 -16.38 -18.48 7.79
N LEU A 340 -17.44 -19.16 8.24
CA LEU A 340 -17.39 -20.48 8.89
C LEU A 340 -16.89 -21.63 7.99
N SER A 341 -16.56 -21.36 6.72
CA SER A 341 -16.14 -22.36 5.73
C SER A 341 -14.70 -22.16 5.26
N LEU A 342 -13.94 -21.25 5.86
CA LEU A 342 -12.53 -21.07 5.53
C LEU A 342 -11.74 -22.36 5.77
N ASP A 343 -11.03 -22.82 4.75
CA ASP A 343 -10.10 -23.94 4.86
C ASP A 343 -8.68 -23.40 5.07
N VAL A 344 -8.31 -23.25 6.33
CA VAL A 344 -7.03 -22.66 6.76
C VAL A 344 -5.82 -23.46 6.28
N SER A 345 -6.02 -24.75 5.94
CA SER A 345 -4.95 -25.59 5.39
C SER A 345 -4.50 -25.19 3.99
N LYS A 346 -5.27 -24.33 3.31
CA LYS A 346 -4.96 -23.84 1.96
C LYS A 346 -4.39 -22.42 1.93
N LEU A 347 -4.22 -21.77 3.08
CA LEU A 347 -3.73 -20.39 3.14
C LEU A 347 -2.40 -20.22 2.39
N TYR A 348 -1.45 -21.13 2.62
CA TYR A 348 -0.16 -21.09 1.93
C TYR A 348 -0.29 -21.21 0.40
N ASP A 349 -1.17 -22.09 -0.11
CA ASP A 349 -1.45 -22.22 -1.55
C ASP A 349 -2.09 -20.95 -2.14
N TYR A 350 -2.77 -20.18 -1.29
CA TYR A 350 -3.36 -18.89 -1.63
C TYR A 350 -2.40 -17.73 -1.39
N ALA A 351 -1.12 -17.99 -1.19
CA ALA A 351 -0.12 -16.98 -0.87
C ALA A 351 -0.45 -16.17 0.40
N VAL A 352 -1.05 -16.80 1.40
CA VAL A 352 -1.28 -16.21 2.72
C VAL A 352 -0.38 -16.94 3.71
N PRO A 353 0.42 -16.24 4.54
CA PRO A 353 1.26 -16.91 5.54
C PRO A 353 0.38 -17.69 6.51
N THR A 354 0.80 -18.90 6.89
CA THR A 354 0.06 -19.70 7.88
C THR A 354 0.39 -19.30 9.31
N GLN A 355 1.58 -18.74 9.52
CA GLN A 355 2.07 -18.24 10.79
C GLN A 355 2.58 -16.82 10.60
N ILE A 356 2.35 -15.99 11.59
CA ILE A 356 2.79 -14.60 11.59
C ILE A 356 3.53 -14.27 12.87
N THR A 357 4.42 -13.30 12.78
CA THR A 357 5.18 -12.81 13.93
C THR A 357 4.50 -11.58 14.52
N THR A 358 4.04 -11.69 15.77
CA THR A 358 3.36 -10.59 16.48
C THR A 358 4.13 -10.22 17.75
N GLU A 359 3.78 -9.09 18.36
CA GLU A 359 4.20 -8.78 19.72
C GLU A 359 3.73 -9.86 20.71
N THR A 360 4.53 -10.11 21.75
CA THR A 360 4.18 -11.07 22.81
C THR A 360 3.42 -10.40 23.96
N ASP A 361 2.46 -11.12 24.53
CA ASP A 361 1.77 -10.72 25.75
C ASP A 361 2.63 -10.87 27.02
N ASN A 362 3.82 -11.47 26.90
CA ASN A 362 4.73 -11.71 28.03
C ASN A 362 6.19 -11.36 27.68
N PRO A 363 6.56 -10.06 27.68
CA PRO A 363 7.88 -9.61 27.25
C PRO A 363 9.04 -10.08 28.15
N ASP A 364 8.75 -10.54 29.38
CA ASP A 364 9.75 -11.11 30.32
C ASP A 364 9.93 -12.64 30.18
N GLY A 365 9.19 -13.28 29.25
CA GLY A 365 9.26 -14.71 28.96
C GLY A 365 10.44 -15.09 28.06
N THR A 366 10.58 -16.39 27.76
CA THR A 366 11.41 -16.82 26.62
C THR A 366 10.66 -16.46 25.34
N SER A 367 10.78 -15.21 24.89
CA SER A 367 10.38 -14.76 23.56
C SER A 367 11.36 -15.30 22.52
N ASP A 368 10.87 -15.54 21.31
CA ASP A 368 11.76 -15.60 20.16
C ASP A 368 12.26 -14.17 19.94
N SER A 369 13.58 -14.00 19.96
CA SER A 369 14.22 -12.68 19.99
C SER A 369 14.39 -12.14 18.56
N GLU A 370 13.31 -12.15 17.78
CA GLU A 370 13.28 -11.60 16.44
C GLU A 370 12.66 -10.21 16.48
N ILE A 371 13.33 -9.24 15.85
CA ILE A 371 12.90 -7.85 15.87
C ILE A 371 12.01 -7.63 14.66
N VAL A 372 10.76 -7.29 14.91
CA VAL A 372 9.78 -6.94 13.87
C VAL A 372 9.52 -5.45 13.95
N PHE A 373 9.48 -4.79 12.79
CA PHE A 373 9.12 -3.38 12.70
C PHE A 373 8.37 -3.09 11.41
N THR A 374 7.59 -2.00 11.42
CA THR A 374 6.84 -1.55 10.25
C THR A 374 7.59 -0.45 9.50
N TYR A 375 7.36 -0.28 8.20
CA TYR A 375 7.85 0.89 7.49
C TYR A 375 7.21 2.18 8.04
N PRO A 376 7.92 3.32 8.08
CA PRO A 376 7.35 4.59 8.53
C PRO A 376 6.28 5.11 7.58
N LYS A 377 5.09 5.37 8.10
CA LYS A 377 3.93 5.79 7.32
C LYS A 377 3.31 7.07 7.87
N LEU A 378 2.63 7.81 6.99
CA LEU A 378 1.87 9.00 7.36
C LEU A 378 0.63 8.59 8.16
N LYS A 379 0.33 9.35 9.21
CA LYS A 379 -0.84 9.20 10.05
C LYS A 379 -1.56 10.52 10.24
#